data_AF-A0A6I1I4T1-F1
#
_entry.id   AF-A0A6I1I4T1-F1
#
_cell.length_a   1.000
_cell.length_b   1.000
_cell.length_c   1.000
_cell.angle_alpha   90.00
_cell.angle_beta   90.00
_cell.angle_gamma   90.00
#
_symmetry.space_group_name_H-M   'P 1'
#
loop_
_entity.id
_entity.type
_entity.pdbx_description
1 polymer ?
#
loop_
_entity_poly.entity_id
_entity_poly.type
_entity_poly.pdbx_seq_one_letter_code
_entity_poly.pdbx_strand_id
1 'polypeptide(L)'
;MSFPKLSWTCLLLAACTLLSGCMKDAPSQSTYEEYFRTSIQNYDLYKDYFDIAKLEKLNGWKENEQQYDIKGSAILRAKVGYLELLADVADKLEAQAKTDSSAGMTMGLGLMARGMGGENKAFRAFWAQEQEKKAIPAPLLARQAAMTAERFENLLQWADQIVLDNYGAIINRQLKKGDELTRIYTLSFRQTEKGWMGFNAR
;
A
#
# COMPACT_ATOMS: atom_id res chain seq x y z
N MET A 1 -0.59 20.83 -15.92
CA MET A 1 -0.85 20.63 -14.47
C MET A 1 0.21 19.67 -13.98
N SER A 2 1.08 20.14 -13.08
CA SER A 2 2.26 19.42 -12.57
C SER A 2 1.83 18.50 -11.43
N PHE A 3 2.13 17.20 -11.54
CA PHE A 3 2.16 16.35 -10.34
C PHE A 3 3.46 16.62 -9.59
N PRO A 4 3.41 16.78 -8.26
CA PRO A 4 4.61 16.97 -7.48
C PRO A 4 5.51 15.75 -7.68
N LYS A 5 6.81 16.00 -7.78
CA LYS A 5 7.85 14.97 -7.68
C LYS A 5 7.43 13.98 -6.60
N LEU A 6 7.53 12.68 -6.87
CA LEU A 6 7.45 11.61 -5.86
C LEU A 6 8.63 11.75 -4.89
N SER A 7 8.66 12.83 -4.10
CA SER A 7 9.34 12.89 -2.83
C SER A 7 8.40 12.18 -1.86
N TRP A 8 8.56 10.86 -1.75
CA TRP A 8 7.90 10.00 -0.77
C TRP A 8 8.16 10.43 0.69
N THR A 9 8.93 11.50 0.90
CA THR A 9 9.09 12.20 2.17
C THR A 9 7.94 13.12 2.54
N CYS A 10 6.99 13.45 1.64
CA CYS A 10 5.90 14.40 1.95
C CYS A 10 4.54 13.76 2.31
N LEU A 11 4.35 12.46 2.12
CA LEU A 11 3.13 11.76 2.60
C LEU A 11 3.10 11.60 4.13
N LEU A 12 4.23 11.81 4.81
CA LEU A 12 4.34 11.85 6.27
C LEU A 12 3.65 13.06 6.92
N LEU A 13 3.34 14.11 6.15
CA LEU A 13 2.75 15.35 6.69
C LEU A 13 1.23 15.46 6.50
N ALA A 14 0.64 14.78 5.52
CA ALA A 14 -0.80 14.87 5.27
C ALA A 14 -1.64 14.03 6.26
N ALA A 15 -1.07 12.96 6.83
CA ALA A 15 -1.71 12.23 7.93
C ALA A 15 -1.63 13.01 9.27
N CYS A 16 -0.68 13.93 9.41
CA CYS A 16 -0.58 14.82 10.58
C CYS A 16 -1.59 15.98 10.55
N THR A 17 -2.19 16.29 9.40
CA THR A 17 -3.02 17.50 9.23
C THR A 17 -4.52 17.25 9.26
N LEU A 18 -5.01 16.02 9.05
CA LEU A 18 -6.45 15.80 8.95
C LEU A 18 -7.19 15.76 10.29
N LEU A 19 -6.48 15.52 11.41
CA LEU A 19 -6.99 15.79 12.76
C LEU A 19 -5.84 16.20 13.69
N SER A 20 -5.15 17.30 13.36
CA SER A 20 -4.48 18.17 14.34
C SER A 20 -5.52 18.91 15.23
N GLY A 21 -6.63 18.24 15.55
CA GLY A 21 -7.62 18.67 16.50
C GLY A 21 -6.99 18.56 17.87
N CYS A 22 -6.62 19.70 18.43
CA CYS A 22 -6.21 19.87 19.81
C CYS A 22 -7.28 19.28 20.74
N MET A 23 -7.11 18.03 21.17
CA MET A 23 -8.03 17.42 22.13
C MET A 23 -7.70 17.93 23.51
N LYS A 24 -8.67 18.58 24.16
CA LYS A 24 -8.52 19.06 25.54
C LYS A 24 -8.45 17.89 26.54
N ASP A 25 -9.16 16.80 26.24
CA ASP A 25 -9.21 15.61 27.07
C ASP A 25 -8.27 14.51 26.55
N ALA A 26 -7.89 13.57 27.42
CA ALA A 26 -7.14 12.39 27.01
C ALA A 26 -7.94 11.62 25.92
N PRO A 27 -7.28 11.08 24.88
CA PRO A 27 -8.00 10.44 23.79
C PRO A 27 -8.81 9.24 24.29
N SER A 28 -10.01 9.03 23.77
CA SER A 28 -10.87 7.90 24.14
C SER A 28 -10.68 6.71 23.18
N GLN A 29 -11.36 5.59 23.43
CA GLN A 29 -11.36 4.46 22.50
C GLN A 29 -11.94 4.84 21.14
N SER A 30 -13.03 5.60 21.10
CA SER A 30 -13.64 6.02 19.83
C SER A 30 -12.71 6.94 19.03
N THR A 31 -11.98 7.83 19.73
CA THR A 31 -10.95 8.67 19.11
C THR A 31 -9.83 7.85 18.48
N TYR A 32 -9.38 6.79 19.18
CA TYR A 32 -8.38 5.88 18.65
C TYR A 32 -8.87 5.18 17.38
N GLU A 33 -10.07 4.58 17.42
CA GLU A 33 -10.63 3.85 16.28
C GLU A 33 -10.83 4.75 15.05
N GLU A 34 -11.29 5.99 15.25
CA GLU A 34 -11.44 6.98 14.19
C GLU A 34 -10.08 7.39 13.60
N TYR A 35 -9.12 7.78 14.44
CA TYR A 35 -7.78 8.16 13.99
C TYR A 35 -7.07 7.00 13.27
N PHE A 36 -7.20 5.79 13.78
CA PHE A 36 -6.60 4.60 13.21
C PHE A 36 -7.25 4.24 11.87
N ARG A 37 -8.59 4.32 11.78
CA ARG A 37 -9.34 4.13 10.53
C ARG A 37 -8.92 5.15 9.48
N THR A 38 -8.87 6.44 9.83
CA THR A 38 -8.44 7.51 8.92
C THR A 38 -6.99 7.33 8.48
N SER A 39 -6.09 6.99 9.40
CA SER A 39 -4.67 6.78 9.11
C SER A 39 -4.44 5.62 8.14
N ILE A 40 -5.17 4.52 8.31
CA ILE A 40 -5.13 3.38 7.38
C ILE A 40 -5.80 3.76 6.05
N GLN A 41 -7.01 4.32 6.07
CA GLN A 41 -7.75 4.65 4.83
C GLN A 41 -7.06 5.70 3.95
N ASN A 42 -6.21 6.55 4.52
CA ASN A 42 -5.43 7.54 3.76
C ASN A 42 -4.22 6.95 3.03
N TYR A 43 -3.89 5.68 3.25
CA TYR A 43 -2.83 5.01 2.50
C TYR A 43 -3.44 4.37 1.25
N ASP A 44 -2.95 4.74 0.08
CA ASP A 44 -3.55 4.42 -1.24
C ASP A 44 -3.86 2.92 -1.43
N LEU A 45 -3.06 2.03 -0.84
CA LEU A 45 -3.32 0.59 -0.87
C LEU A 45 -4.67 0.22 -0.24
N TYR A 46 -4.94 0.76 0.95
CA TYR A 46 -6.07 0.30 1.74
C TYR A 46 -7.38 0.88 1.23
N LYS A 47 -7.35 2.10 0.70
CA LYS A 47 -8.55 2.72 0.13
C LYS A 47 -9.13 1.88 -1.01
N ASP A 48 -8.27 1.47 -1.94
CA ASP A 48 -8.73 0.86 -3.20
C ASP A 48 -8.79 -0.67 -3.12
N TYR A 49 -7.94 -1.32 -2.33
CA TYR A 49 -7.78 -2.78 -2.38
C TYR A 49 -8.13 -3.54 -1.11
N PHE A 50 -8.37 -2.86 0.02
CA PHE A 50 -8.71 -3.51 1.29
C PHE A 50 -9.94 -2.88 1.94
N ASP A 51 -10.64 -3.67 2.76
CA ASP A 51 -11.62 -3.19 3.72
C ASP A 51 -11.08 -3.40 5.14
N ILE A 52 -11.31 -2.43 6.02
CA ILE A 52 -11.04 -2.61 7.44
C ILE A 52 -12.19 -3.44 8.01
N ALA A 53 -11.97 -4.75 8.16
CA ALA A 53 -12.95 -5.69 8.68
C ALA A 53 -13.11 -5.55 10.20
N LYS A 54 -11.99 -5.33 10.91
CA LYS A 54 -11.99 -5.16 12.36
C LYS A 54 -10.85 -4.27 12.82
N LEU A 55 -11.09 -3.49 13.88
CA LEU A 55 -10.08 -2.75 14.63
C LEU A 55 -10.08 -3.27 16.06
N GLU A 56 -8.90 -3.64 16.57
CA GLU A 56 -8.73 -4.14 17.93
C GLU A 56 -7.63 -3.36 18.65
N LYS A 57 -7.88 -2.95 19.88
CA LYS A 57 -6.85 -2.36 20.73
C LYS A 57 -6.06 -3.49 21.40
N LEU A 58 -4.73 -3.44 21.34
CA LEU A 58 -3.85 -4.48 21.90
C LEU A 58 -3.26 -4.10 23.27
N ASN A 59 -3.25 -2.83 23.65
CA ASN A 59 -2.78 -2.38 24.96
C ASN A 59 -3.71 -1.34 25.62
N GLY A 60 -3.63 -1.23 26.95
CA GLY A 60 -4.39 -0.27 27.75
C GLY A 60 -3.83 1.16 27.66
N TRP A 61 -4.60 2.13 28.18
CA TRP A 61 -4.06 3.45 28.50
C TRP A 61 -3.18 3.31 29.75
N LYS A 62 -1.97 3.84 29.72
CA LYS A 62 -1.21 4.03 30.96
C LYS A 62 -1.53 5.41 31.46
N GLU A 63 -2.38 5.55 32.47
CA GLU A 63 -2.67 6.88 33.01
C GLU A 63 -1.38 7.49 33.61
N ASN A 64 -1.13 8.78 33.36
CA ASN A 64 -0.01 9.62 33.89
C ASN A 64 1.30 9.68 33.08
N GLU A 65 1.34 9.27 31.82
CA GLU A 65 2.49 9.50 30.93
C GLU A 65 2.23 10.71 30.00
N GLN A 66 3.21 11.59 29.79
CA GLN A 66 3.11 12.70 28.84
C GLN A 66 3.05 12.23 27.37
N GLN A 67 3.35 10.94 27.14
CA GLN A 67 3.28 10.26 25.86
C GLN A 67 2.60 8.90 26.06
N TYR A 68 1.64 8.57 25.19
CA TYR A 68 0.93 7.30 25.17
C TYR A 68 1.16 6.57 23.86
N ASP A 69 1.79 5.40 23.91
CA ASP A 69 1.91 4.54 22.75
C ASP A 69 0.81 3.47 22.78
N ILE A 70 -0.17 3.58 21.89
CA ILE A 70 -1.24 2.61 21.69
C ILE A 70 -0.89 1.69 20.55
N LYS A 71 -0.81 0.40 20.87
CA LYS A 71 -0.78 -0.67 19.88
C LYS A 71 -2.20 -1.10 19.61
N GLY A 72 -2.54 -1.21 18.33
CA GLY A 72 -3.72 -1.97 17.96
C GLY A 72 -3.55 -2.68 16.64
N SER A 73 -4.50 -3.56 16.38
CA SER A 73 -4.55 -4.42 15.23
C SER A 73 -5.66 -4.00 14.29
N ALA A 74 -5.35 -3.96 12.99
CA ALA A 74 -6.35 -3.97 11.93
C ALA A 74 -6.43 -5.38 11.35
N ILE A 75 -7.65 -5.91 11.22
CA ILE A 75 -7.92 -7.01 10.30
C ILE A 75 -8.38 -6.38 8.99
N LEU A 76 -7.58 -6.59 7.95
CA LEU A 76 -7.79 -6.04 6.62
C LEU A 76 -8.26 -7.15 5.69
N ARG A 77 -9.43 -6.99 5.08
CA ARG A 77 -9.97 -7.94 4.13
C ARG A 77 -9.65 -7.50 2.71
N ALA A 78 -9.03 -8.36 1.91
CA ALA A 78 -8.69 -8.07 0.53
C ALA A 78 -9.94 -7.98 -0.36
N LYS A 79 -10.11 -6.86 -1.07
CA LYS A 79 -11.19 -6.67 -2.07
C LYS A 79 -10.92 -7.41 -3.37
N VAL A 80 -9.63 -7.63 -3.66
CA VAL A 80 -9.10 -8.16 -4.91
C VAL A 80 -7.99 -9.17 -4.63
N GLY A 81 -7.74 -10.07 -5.57
CA GLY A 81 -6.56 -10.94 -5.55
C GLY A 81 -5.30 -10.25 -6.08
N TYR A 82 -4.16 -10.93 -5.96
CA TYR A 82 -2.87 -10.38 -6.40
C TYR A 82 -2.84 -10.03 -7.90
N LEU A 83 -3.41 -10.89 -8.75
CA LEU A 83 -3.42 -10.66 -10.20
C LEU A 83 -4.29 -9.47 -10.61
N GLU A 84 -5.39 -9.22 -9.89
CA GLU A 84 -6.26 -8.06 -10.12
C GLU A 84 -5.57 -6.77 -9.68
N LEU A 85 -4.90 -6.78 -8.51
CA LEU A 85 -4.06 -5.68 -8.04
C LEU A 85 -2.94 -5.38 -9.05
N LEU A 86 -2.26 -6.43 -9.53
CA LEU A 86 -1.20 -6.31 -10.53
C LEU A 86 -1.71 -5.69 -11.84
N ALA A 87 -2.93 -6.06 -12.25
CA ALA A 87 -3.57 -5.54 -13.45
C ALA A 87 -3.84 -4.03 -13.36
N ASP A 88 -4.33 -3.55 -12.21
CA ASP A 88 -4.60 -2.13 -11.99
C ASP A 88 -3.33 -1.29 -11.90
N VAL A 89 -2.30 -1.81 -11.21
CA VAL A 89 -0.99 -1.14 -11.17
C VAL A 89 -0.38 -1.08 -12.57
N ALA A 90 -0.47 -2.16 -13.36
CA ALA A 90 -0.01 -2.15 -14.74
C ALA A 90 -0.74 -1.10 -15.60
N ASP A 91 -2.05 -0.91 -15.41
CA ASP A 91 -2.81 0.15 -16.08
C ASP A 91 -2.30 1.55 -15.75
N LYS A 92 -2.12 1.82 -14.46
CA LYS A 92 -1.63 3.11 -13.98
C LYS A 92 -0.25 3.43 -14.56
N LEU A 93 0.62 2.42 -14.62
CA LEU A 93 1.96 2.56 -15.20
C LEU A 93 1.92 2.78 -16.71
N GLU A 94 1.08 2.04 -17.44
CA GLU A 94 0.95 2.22 -18.88
C GLU A 94 0.37 3.60 -19.23
N ALA A 95 -0.66 4.04 -18.50
CA ALA A 95 -1.23 5.37 -18.64
C ALA A 95 -0.17 6.45 -18.37
N GLN A 96 0.62 6.29 -17.31
CA GLN A 96 1.70 7.22 -16.98
C GLN A 96 2.76 7.27 -18.08
N ALA A 97 3.22 6.11 -18.57
CA ALA A 97 4.22 6.03 -19.64
C ALA A 97 3.78 6.68 -20.96
N LYS A 98 2.46 6.68 -21.24
CA LYS A 98 1.89 7.39 -22.39
C LYS A 98 1.89 8.90 -22.23
N THR A 99 1.83 9.39 -20.99
CA THR A 99 1.76 10.83 -20.67
C THR A 99 3.12 11.43 -20.29
N ASP A 100 4.08 10.61 -19.87
CA ASP A 100 5.40 11.02 -19.39
C ASP A 100 6.49 10.10 -19.96
N SER A 101 7.21 10.61 -20.95
CA SER A 101 8.30 9.88 -21.63
C SER A 101 9.47 9.56 -20.70
N SER A 102 9.64 10.30 -19.59
CA SER A 102 10.68 10.01 -18.60
C SER A 102 10.37 8.75 -17.79
N ALA A 103 9.09 8.51 -17.48
CA ALA A 103 8.65 7.28 -16.82
C ALA A 103 8.97 6.03 -17.67
N GLY A 104 8.83 6.14 -18.99
CA GLY A 104 9.22 5.11 -19.96
C GLY A 104 10.70 4.72 -19.91
N MET A 105 11.59 5.72 -19.78
CA MET A 105 13.03 5.47 -19.65
C MET A 105 13.40 4.92 -18.27
N THR A 106 12.77 5.40 -17.20
CA THR A 106 12.99 4.88 -15.84
C THR A 106 12.59 3.41 -15.72
N MET A 107 11.51 2.99 -16.39
CA MET A 107 11.15 1.58 -16.53
C MET A 107 12.29 0.74 -17.08
N GLY A 108 12.79 1.13 -18.25
CA GLY A 108 13.81 0.37 -18.97
C GLY A 108 15.08 0.21 -18.15
N LEU A 109 15.55 1.30 -17.52
CA LEU A 109 16.75 1.27 -16.68
C LEU A 109 16.56 0.44 -15.40
N GLY A 110 15.39 0.54 -14.75
CA GLY A 110 15.07 -0.23 -13.54
C GLY A 110 14.99 -1.73 -13.80
N LEU A 111 14.39 -2.14 -14.92
CA LEU A 111 14.31 -3.55 -15.33
C LEU A 111 15.68 -4.11 -15.70
N MET A 112 16.53 -3.33 -16.37
CA MET A 112 17.90 -3.76 -16.70
C MET A 112 18.75 -3.97 -15.44
N ALA A 113 18.75 -3.01 -14.51
CA ALA A 113 19.51 -3.12 -13.27
C ALA A 113 19.08 -4.34 -12.42
N ARG A 114 17.77 -4.62 -12.36
CA ARG A 114 17.21 -5.75 -11.59
C ARG A 114 17.26 -7.09 -12.31
N GLY A 115 17.29 -7.10 -13.64
CA GLY A 115 17.58 -8.29 -14.44
C GLY A 115 18.93 -8.93 -14.07
N MET A 116 19.88 -8.14 -13.59
CA MET A 116 21.16 -8.63 -13.06
C MET A 116 21.08 -9.16 -11.61
N GLY A 117 20.06 -8.78 -10.84
CA GLY A 117 19.90 -9.11 -9.41
C GLY A 117 19.02 -10.33 -9.10
N GLY A 118 18.39 -10.95 -10.10
CA GLY A 118 17.63 -12.21 -9.93
C GLY A 118 16.18 -12.08 -9.43
N GLU A 119 15.72 -10.88 -9.02
CA GLU A 119 14.31 -10.62 -8.63
C GLU A 119 13.31 -10.98 -9.75
N ASN A 120 13.71 -10.76 -11.00
CA ASN A 120 12.95 -11.15 -12.19
C ASN A 120 12.69 -12.66 -12.28
N LYS A 121 13.52 -13.52 -11.66
CA LYS A 121 13.34 -14.98 -11.69
C LYS A 121 12.13 -15.41 -10.86
N ALA A 122 11.92 -14.79 -9.70
CA ALA A 122 10.82 -15.14 -8.81
C ALA A 122 9.46 -14.76 -9.41
N PHE A 123 9.38 -13.57 -10.04
CA PHE A 123 8.17 -13.17 -10.76
C PHE A 123 7.89 -14.09 -11.96
N ARG A 124 8.90 -14.40 -12.79
CA ARG A 124 8.72 -15.29 -13.95
C ARG A 124 8.22 -16.68 -13.57
N ALA A 125 8.73 -17.26 -12.48
CA ALA A 125 8.26 -18.54 -11.98
C ALA A 125 6.80 -18.47 -11.53
N PHE A 126 6.43 -17.42 -10.79
CA PHE A 126 5.04 -17.17 -10.40
C PHE A 126 4.14 -17.00 -11.63
N TRP A 127 4.54 -16.18 -12.60
CA TRP A 127 3.74 -15.89 -13.79
C TRP A 127 3.52 -17.14 -14.66
N ALA A 128 4.55 -17.96 -14.87
CA ALA A 128 4.43 -19.23 -15.57
C ALA A 128 3.42 -20.17 -14.88
N GLN A 129 3.45 -20.25 -13.55
CA GLN A 129 2.51 -21.05 -12.79
C GLN A 129 1.06 -20.56 -12.94
N GLU A 130 0.83 -19.24 -12.95
CA GLU A 130 -0.50 -18.67 -13.15
C GLU A 130 -1.02 -18.87 -14.58
N GLN A 131 -0.13 -18.85 -15.58
CA GLN A 131 -0.46 -19.22 -16.95
C GLN A 131 -0.90 -20.68 -17.08
N GLU A 132 -0.22 -21.61 -16.40
CA GLU A 132 -0.58 -23.04 -16.38
C GLU A 132 -1.94 -23.28 -15.75
N LYS A 133 -2.27 -22.53 -14.69
CA LYS A 133 -3.58 -22.61 -14.00
C LYS A 133 -4.74 -22.09 -14.84
N LYS A 134 -4.46 -21.34 -15.93
CA LYS A 134 -5.46 -20.70 -16.82
C LYS A 134 -6.48 -19.83 -16.07
N ALA A 135 -6.11 -19.31 -14.90
CA ALA A 135 -6.97 -18.48 -14.05
C ALA A 135 -6.58 -16.99 -14.12
N ILE A 136 -6.07 -16.55 -15.28
CA ILE A 136 -5.64 -15.16 -15.47
C ILE A 136 -6.87 -14.25 -15.61
N PRO A 137 -6.98 -13.17 -14.82
CA PRO A 137 -8.06 -12.20 -14.94
C PRO A 137 -8.17 -11.61 -16.35
N ALA A 138 -9.40 -11.38 -16.81
CA ALA A 138 -9.69 -10.82 -18.14
C ALA A 138 -8.93 -9.51 -18.46
N PRO A 139 -8.74 -8.55 -17.52
CA PRO A 139 -7.94 -7.35 -17.78
C PRO A 139 -6.49 -7.65 -18.18
N LEU A 140 -5.86 -8.64 -17.56
CA LEU A 140 -4.49 -9.05 -17.91
C LEU A 140 -4.43 -9.74 -19.27
N LEU A 141 -5.42 -10.58 -19.59
CA LEU A 141 -5.51 -11.23 -20.90
C LEU A 141 -5.70 -10.20 -22.03
N ALA A 142 -6.56 -9.21 -21.82
CA ALA A 142 -6.78 -8.13 -22.78
C ALA A 142 -5.49 -7.32 -23.03
N ARG A 143 -4.72 -7.02 -21.98
CA ARG A 143 -3.40 -6.37 -22.09
C ARG A 143 -2.39 -7.22 -22.83
N GLN A 144 -2.32 -8.51 -22.50
CA GLN A 144 -1.40 -9.44 -23.16
C GLN A 144 -1.66 -9.50 -24.67
N ALA A 145 -2.93 -9.42 -25.10
CA ALA A 145 -3.31 -9.38 -26.50
C ALA A 145 -3.02 -8.03 -27.20
N ALA A 146 -2.94 -6.93 -26.45
CA ALA A 146 -2.78 -5.58 -26.99
C ALA A 146 -1.32 -5.15 -27.22
N MET A 147 -0.34 -5.94 -26.79
CA MET A 147 1.08 -5.60 -26.90
C MET A 147 1.96 -6.83 -27.16
N THR A 148 3.24 -6.62 -27.47
CA THR A 148 4.18 -7.74 -27.64
C THR A 148 4.39 -8.47 -26.31
N ALA A 149 4.69 -9.78 -26.38
CA ALA A 149 4.94 -10.60 -25.19
C ALA A 149 6.03 -10.00 -24.29
N GLU A 150 7.14 -9.54 -24.89
CA GLU A 150 8.24 -8.90 -24.16
C GLU A 150 7.80 -7.61 -23.44
N ARG A 151 7.04 -6.75 -24.12
CA ARG A 151 6.55 -5.50 -23.53
C ARG A 151 5.58 -5.78 -22.38
N PHE A 152 4.71 -6.77 -22.55
CA PHE A 152 3.78 -7.19 -21.51
C PHE A 152 4.49 -7.76 -20.28
N GLU A 153 5.44 -8.68 -20.48
CA GLU A 153 6.22 -9.25 -19.37
C GLU A 153 7.02 -8.19 -18.64
N ASN A 154 7.61 -7.22 -19.34
CA ASN A 154 8.34 -6.10 -18.73
C ASN A 154 7.42 -5.20 -17.90
N LEU A 155 6.22 -4.88 -18.42
CA LEU A 155 5.23 -4.11 -17.69
C LEU A 155 4.79 -4.82 -16.41
N LEU A 156 4.50 -6.13 -16.47
CA LEU A 156 4.09 -6.88 -15.30
C LEU A 156 5.21 -7.05 -14.27
N GLN A 157 6.44 -7.29 -14.71
CA GLN A 157 7.60 -7.33 -13.80
C GLN A 157 7.74 -6.01 -13.03
N TRP A 158 7.53 -4.88 -13.70
CA TRP A 158 7.61 -3.59 -13.03
C TRP A 158 6.43 -3.33 -12.10
N ALA A 159 5.22 -3.69 -12.52
CA ALA A 159 4.03 -3.60 -11.68
C ALA A 159 4.16 -4.45 -10.41
N ASP A 160 4.64 -5.71 -10.55
CA ASP A 160 4.89 -6.62 -9.43
C ASP A 160 5.89 -6.02 -8.43
N GLN A 161 6.96 -5.42 -8.96
CA GLN A 161 7.95 -4.78 -8.13
C GLN A 161 7.39 -3.58 -7.37
N ILE A 162 6.60 -2.72 -8.03
CA ILE A 162 5.95 -1.58 -7.36
C ILE A 162 4.99 -2.07 -6.27
N VAL A 163 4.26 -3.15 -6.53
CA VAL A 163 3.38 -3.78 -5.54
C VAL A 163 4.19 -4.28 -4.34
N LEU A 164 5.29 -5.01 -4.56
CA LEU A 164 6.10 -5.57 -3.47
C LEU A 164 6.94 -4.52 -2.73
N ASP A 165 7.49 -3.52 -3.42
CA ASP A 165 8.25 -2.42 -2.80
C ASP A 165 7.38 -1.62 -1.84
N ASN A 166 6.12 -1.37 -2.22
CA ASN A 166 5.21 -0.58 -1.41
C ASN A 166 4.45 -1.42 -0.38
N TYR A 167 4.13 -2.67 -0.72
CA TYR A 167 3.14 -3.46 0.01
C TYR A 167 3.61 -4.87 0.37
N GLY A 168 4.83 -5.27 0.00
CA GLY A 168 5.36 -6.63 0.23
C GLY A 168 5.53 -7.00 1.70
N ALA A 169 5.58 -6.02 2.60
CA ALA A 169 5.48 -6.26 4.05
C ALA A 169 4.08 -6.77 4.46
N ILE A 170 3.06 -6.47 3.64
CA ILE A 170 1.64 -6.68 3.93
C ILE A 170 1.08 -7.86 3.15
N ILE A 171 1.40 -7.92 1.87
CA ILE A 171 0.86 -8.87 0.91
C ILE A 171 1.98 -9.64 0.22
N ASN A 172 1.60 -10.74 -0.43
CA ASN A 172 2.49 -11.47 -1.32
C ASN A 172 1.70 -11.94 -2.56
N ARG A 173 2.40 -12.61 -3.47
CA ARG A 173 1.84 -13.07 -4.75
C ARG A 173 0.69 -14.10 -4.62
N GLN A 174 0.48 -14.64 -3.42
CA GLN A 174 -0.59 -15.61 -3.13
C GLN A 174 -1.89 -14.96 -2.65
N LEU A 175 -1.93 -13.62 -2.50
CA LEU A 175 -3.10 -12.88 -2.05
C LEU A 175 -4.34 -13.22 -2.89
N LYS A 176 -5.42 -13.59 -2.22
CA LYS A 176 -6.73 -13.84 -2.82
C LYS A 176 -7.76 -12.84 -2.31
N LYS A 177 -8.77 -12.60 -3.13
CA LYS A 177 -9.95 -11.85 -2.72
C LYS A 177 -10.60 -12.52 -1.50
N GLY A 178 -10.90 -11.72 -0.49
CA GLY A 178 -11.48 -12.16 0.77
C GLY A 178 -10.46 -12.58 1.83
N ASP A 179 -9.16 -12.69 1.50
CA ASP A 179 -8.12 -12.98 2.49
C ASP A 179 -8.13 -11.90 3.59
N GLU A 180 -7.99 -12.35 4.84
CA GLU A 180 -7.89 -11.47 6.00
C GLU A 180 -6.45 -11.39 6.47
N LEU A 181 -5.93 -10.16 6.55
CA LEU A 181 -4.56 -9.86 6.93
C LEU A 181 -4.57 -9.07 8.24
N THR A 182 -3.92 -9.62 9.25
CA THR A 182 -3.75 -8.94 10.53
C THR A 182 -2.52 -8.04 10.47
N ARG A 183 -2.70 -6.75 10.75
CA ARG A 183 -1.62 -5.78 10.86
C ARG A 183 -1.65 -5.15 12.24
N ILE A 184 -0.48 -4.94 12.81
CA ILE A 184 -0.32 -4.23 14.08
C ILE A 184 0.27 -2.87 13.75
N TYR A 185 -0.36 -1.81 14.26
CA TYR A 185 0.18 -0.46 14.17
C TYR A 185 0.32 0.12 15.57
N THR A 186 1.32 0.97 15.72
CA THR A 186 1.56 1.72 16.94
C THR A 186 1.24 3.19 16.67
N LEU A 187 0.27 3.73 17.41
CA LEU A 187 -0.07 5.13 17.41
C LEU A 187 0.44 5.76 18.69
N SER A 188 1.18 6.85 18.57
CA SER A 188 1.70 7.58 19.72
C SER A 188 0.93 8.89 19.89
N PHE A 189 0.42 9.15 21.09
CA PHE A 189 -0.18 10.42 21.45
C PHE A 189 0.74 11.15 22.40
N ARG A 190 0.89 12.47 22.26
CA ARG A 190 1.68 13.29 23.19
C ARG A 190 0.86 14.48 23.66
N GLN A 191 0.93 14.77 24.96
CA GLN A 191 0.36 15.98 25.52
C GLN A 191 1.24 17.18 25.17
N THR A 192 0.63 18.25 24.68
CA THR A 192 1.32 19.51 24.35
C THR A 192 0.58 20.69 24.96
N GLU A 193 1.17 21.89 24.90
CA GLU A 193 0.54 23.14 25.37
C GLU A 193 -0.83 23.42 24.72
N LYS A 194 -1.07 22.84 23.54
CA LYS A 194 -2.33 22.98 22.81
C LYS A 194 -3.31 21.83 23.06
N GLY A 195 -2.93 20.80 23.84
CA GLY A 195 -3.72 19.58 24.07
C GLY A 195 -3.02 18.31 23.58
N TRP A 196 -3.75 17.20 23.55
CA TRP A 196 -3.24 15.91 23.05
C TRP A 196 -3.15 15.90 21.52
N MET A 197 -2.01 15.46 21.00
CA MET A 197 -1.77 15.30 19.57
C MET A 197 -1.37 13.86 19.24
N GLY A 198 -1.94 13.30 18.18
CA GLY A 198 -1.59 11.96 17.66
C GLY A 198 -0.46 12.03 16.63
N PHE A 199 0.42 11.05 16.69
CA PHE A 199 1.58 10.86 15.83
C PHE A 199 1.65 9.38 15.42
N ASN A 200 1.97 9.11 14.16
CA ASN A 200 2.37 7.76 13.76
C ASN A 200 3.80 7.52 14.25
N ALA A 201 3.98 6.61 15.21
CA ALA A 201 5.29 6.05 15.48
C ALA A 201 5.64 5.10 14.34
N ARG A 202 6.80 5.32 13.73
CA ARG A 202 7.33 4.51 12.63
C ARG A 202 7.43 3.03 13.02
#